data_AF-A0A5C5FQL3-F1
#
_entry.id   AF-A0A5C5FQL3-F1
#
_cell.length_a   1.000
_cell.length_b   1.000
_cell.length_c   1.000
_cell.angle_alpha   90.00
_cell.angle_beta   90.00
_cell.angle_gamma   90.00
#
_symmetry.space_group_name_H-M   'P 1'
#
loop_
_entity.id
_entity.type
_entity.pdbx_description
1 polymer ?
#
loop_
_entity_poly.entity_id
_entity_poly.type
_entity_poly.pdbx_seq_one_letter_code
_entity_poly.pdbx_strand_id
1 'polypeptide(L)'
;MSAKEPASCAVCQEPAATRCSACRLVPFCSRRCQTLLWPTHKVLCGRDPNIFFMPPLSAAEINTLRSNQDRKIQGDETLVEQVAAGEEGDSLREILEAFWANLRAPGFADPRREHKRTEDVRLAYETLYELSEEESGDGAPGVDDNPPSPWVLVAPVVSELTFGYLDGIMEEGVQGQDDYFRAENEGRGAVHRLAAVLRQELVHATLSAQAWGPKPLLSPTELAELESKGRQRALEELDRADISAVVKAAVVAAYYYVPPESDEI
;
A
#
# COMPACT_ATOMS: atom_id res chain seq x y z
N MET A 1 24.79 -28.34 -14.36
CA MET A 1 23.49 -27.91 -13.82
C MET A 1 23.81 -26.91 -12.71
N SER A 2 23.66 -25.61 -12.95
CA SER A 2 23.87 -24.62 -11.87
C SER A 2 22.82 -24.83 -10.79
N ALA A 3 23.25 -24.96 -9.54
CA ALA A 3 22.34 -24.99 -8.40
C ALA A 3 21.56 -23.67 -8.39
N LYS A 4 20.22 -23.76 -8.38
CA LYS A 4 19.36 -22.59 -8.22
C LYS A 4 19.61 -22.03 -6.82
N GLU A 5 20.00 -20.77 -6.73
CA GLU A 5 20.21 -20.11 -5.44
C GLU A 5 18.95 -20.25 -4.56
N PRO A 6 19.12 -20.47 -3.24
CA PRO A 6 17.99 -20.57 -2.35
C PRO A 6 17.23 -19.25 -2.33
N ALA A 7 15.90 -19.32 -2.32
CA ALA A 7 15.08 -18.12 -2.18
C ALA A 7 15.39 -17.41 -0.85
N SER A 8 15.36 -16.09 -0.84
CA SER A 8 15.55 -15.28 0.38
C SER A 8 14.25 -15.18 1.17
N CYS A 9 14.32 -15.11 2.51
CA CYS A 9 13.15 -15.00 3.37
C CYS A 9 12.41 -13.68 3.16
N ALA A 10 11.09 -13.70 2.99
CA ALA A 10 10.27 -12.51 2.76
C ALA A 10 10.34 -11.45 3.88
N VAL A 11 10.76 -11.79 5.09
CA VAL A 11 10.89 -10.85 6.21
C VAL A 11 12.33 -10.35 6.37
N CYS A 12 13.29 -11.24 6.60
CA CYS A 12 14.65 -10.85 7.03
C CYS A 12 15.76 -11.05 5.99
N GLN A 13 15.42 -11.49 4.77
CA GLN A 13 16.33 -11.78 3.66
C GLN A 13 17.31 -12.94 3.83
N GLU A 14 17.40 -13.53 5.02
CA GLU A 14 18.19 -14.75 5.23
C GLU A 14 17.72 -15.90 4.32
N PRO A 15 18.60 -16.86 3.96
CA PRO A 15 18.23 -18.01 3.13
C PRO A 15 16.99 -18.73 3.68
N ALA A 16 15.99 -18.91 2.83
CA ALA A 16 14.73 -19.52 3.25
C ALA A 16 14.88 -21.04 3.39
N ALA A 17 14.42 -21.56 4.53
CA ALA A 17 14.35 -23.00 4.79
C ALA A 17 13.00 -23.59 4.34
N THR A 18 11.95 -22.78 4.30
CA THR A 18 10.58 -23.22 4.04
C THR A 18 9.83 -22.23 3.15
N ARG A 19 8.65 -22.64 2.69
CA ARG A 19 7.66 -21.78 2.02
C ARG A 19 6.33 -21.91 2.76
N CYS A 20 5.46 -20.91 2.61
CA CYS A 20 4.08 -21.03 3.12
C CYS A 20 3.45 -22.35 2.64
N SER A 21 2.95 -23.17 3.55
CA SER A 21 2.40 -24.49 3.20
C SER A 21 1.15 -24.42 2.33
N ALA A 22 0.38 -23.33 2.45
CA ALA A 22 -0.84 -23.11 1.68
C ALA A 22 -0.54 -22.66 0.25
N CYS A 23 0.09 -21.50 0.05
CA CYS A 23 0.32 -20.96 -1.29
C CYS A 23 1.61 -21.44 -1.95
N ARG A 24 2.60 -21.89 -1.18
CA ARG A 24 3.96 -22.26 -1.64
C ARG A 24 4.74 -21.14 -2.34
N LEU A 25 4.22 -19.92 -2.38
CA LEU A 25 4.84 -18.78 -3.05
C LEU A 25 5.83 -18.05 -2.13
N VAL A 26 5.43 -17.74 -0.90
CA VAL A 26 6.21 -16.88 -0.01
C VAL A 26 7.24 -17.69 0.78
N PRO A 27 8.56 -17.41 0.62
CA PRO A 27 9.64 -18.09 1.32
C PRO A 27 9.88 -17.53 2.74
N PHE A 28 10.20 -18.42 3.69
CA PHE A 28 10.50 -18.08 5.08
C PHE A 28 11.73 -18.84 5.59
N CYS A 29 12.61 -18.17 6.35
CA CYS A 29 13.73 -18.81 7.04
C CYS A 29 13.28 -19.60 8.27
N SER A 30 12.18 -19.19 8.92
CA SER A 30 11.71 -19.76 10.19
C SER A 30 10.21 -19.55 10.40
N ARG A 31 9.64 -20.30 11.35
CA ARG A 31 8.25 -20.12 11.81
C ARG A 31 8.02 -18.71 12.39
N ARG A 32 9.04 -18.10 13.01
CA ARG A 32 8.97 -16.74 13.55
C ARG A 32 8.67 -15.71 12.47
N CYS A 33 9.44 -15.71 11.37
CA CYS A 33 9.19 -14.81 10.24
C CYS A 33 7.81 -15.06 9.59
N GLN A 34 7.38 -16.32 9.53
CA GLN A 34 6.03 -16.63 9.05
C GLN A 34 4.95 -16.03 9.96
N THR A 35 5.11 -16.12 11.29
CA THR A 35 4.18 -15.54 12.26
C THR A 35 4.15 -14.01 12.17
N LEU A 36 5.32 -13.36 12.09
CA LEU A 36 5.43 -11.90 11.96
C LEU A 36 4.65 -11.37 10.75
N LEU A 37 4.79 -12.03 9.59
CA LEU A 37 4.13 -11.59 8.35
C LEU A 37 2.69 -12.09 8.20
N TRP A 38 2.22 -12.98 9.07
CA TRP A 38 0.90 -13.62 8.94
C TRP A 38 -0.30 -12.65 8.87
N PRO A 39 -0.35 -11.54 9.63
CA PRO A 39 -1.51 -10.63 9.62
C PRO A 39 -1.89 -10.12 8.24
N THR A 40 -0.90 -9.83 7.39
CA THR A 40 -1.11 -9.37 6.01
C THR A 40 -1.00 -10.51 5.01
N HIS A 41 -0.07 -11.45 5.21
CA HIS A 41 0.10 -12.59 4.31
C HIS A 41 -1.18 -13.42 4.18
N LYS A 42 -1.96 -13.61 5.25
CA LYS A 42 -3.21 -14.40 5.20
C LYS A 42 -4.21 -13.85 4.17
N VAL A 43 -4.21 -12.53 3.94
CA VAL A 43 -5.08 -11.85 2.97
C VAL A 43 -4.59 -12.06 1.53
N LEU A 44 -3.27 -12.08 1.36
CA LEU A 44 -2.59 -12.28 0.06
C LEU A 44 -2.32 -13.75 -0.27
N CYS A 45 -2.58 -14.67 0.66
CA CYS A 45 -2.18 -16.06 0.54
C CYS A 45 -2.91 -16.73 -0.64
N GLY A 46 -2.15 -17.18 -1.64
CA GLY A 46 -2.70 -17.85 -2.83
C GLY A 46 -3.20 -16.89 -3.91
N ARG A 47 -3.07 -15.57 -3.71
CA ARG A 47 -3.33 -14.57 -4.76
C ARG A 47 -2.16 -14.46 -5.73
N ASP A 48 -2.43 -13.92 -6.92
CA ASP A 48 -1.41 -13.61 -7.92
C ASP A 48 -0.40 -12.59 -7.34
N PRO A 49 0.91 -12.91 -7.32
CA PRO A 49 1.95 -11.99 -6.81
C PRO A 49 2.10 -10.71 -7.65
N ASN A 50 1.53 -10.64 -8.86
CA ASN A 50 1.62 -9.48 -9.75
C ASN A 50 0.43 -8.51 -9.58
N ILE A 51 -0.51 -8.79 -8.67
CA ILE A 51 -1.66 -7.92 -8.40
C ILE A 51 -1.60 -7.49 -6.95
N PHE A 52 -1.27 -6.23 -6.66
CA PHE A 52 -1.37 -5.74 -5.28
C PHE A 52 -2.84 -5.70 -4.86
N PHE A 53 -3.12 -6.20 -3.66
CA PHE A 53 -4.49 -6.39 -3.17
C PHE A 53 -4.61 -5.80 -1.77
N MET A 54 -5.60 -4.94 -1.58
CA MET A 54 -5.98 -4.44 -0.26
C MET A 54 -7.30 -5.08 0.19
N PRO A 55 -7.40 -5.53 1.46
CA PRO A 55 -8.61 -6.18 1.95
C PRO A 55 -9.80 -5.20 2.01
N PRO A 56 -11.04 -5.73 1.91
CA PRO A 56 -12.22 -4.93 2.19
C PRO A 56 -12.16 -4.37 3.61
N LEU A 57 -12.75 -3.20 3.80
CA LEU A 57 -12.85 -2.56 5.11
C LEU A 57 -13.84 -3.31 6.00
N SER A 58 -13.56 -3.32 7.29
CA SER A 58 -14.47 -3.80 8.32
C SER A 58 -15.67 -2.85 8.47
N ALA A 59 -16.73 -3.33 9.12
CA ALA A 59 -17.90 -2.51 9.41
C ALA A 59 -17.56 -1.30 10.29
N ALA A 60 -16.60 -1.45 11.22
CA ALA A 60 -16.17 -0.36 12.09
C ALA A 60 -15.46 0.74 11.30
N GLU A 61 -14.48 0.37 10.46
CA GLU A 61 -13.76 1.30 9.57
C GLU A 61 -14.72 2.04 8.64
N ILE A 62 -15.70 1.35 8.05
CA ILE A 62 -16.73 1.98 7.20
C ILE A 62 -17.58 2.99 7.99
N ASN A 63 -17.94 2.67 9.23
CA ASN A 63 -18.73 3.58 10.07
C ASN A 63 -17.91 4.82 10.44
N THR A 64 -16.62 4.65 10.72
CA THR A 64 -15.69 5.77 10.96
C THR A 64 -15.63 6.67 9.73
N LEU A 65 -15.41 6.12 8.55
CA LEU A 65 -15.38 6.92 7.30
C LEU A 65 -16.68 7.65 7.05
N ARG A 66 -17.83 6.98 7.20
CA ARG A 66 -19.15 7.61 7.00
C ARG A 66 -19.43 8.75 7.98
N SER A 67 -18.96 8.62 9.21
CA SER A 67 -19.15 9.66 10.23
C SER A 67 -18.27 10.90 9.96
N ASN A 68 -17.24 10.74 9.14
CA ASN A 68 -16.24 11.78 8.85
C ASN A 68 -16.19 12.18 7.36
N GLN A 69 -17.06 11.65 6.51
CA GLN A 69 -16.96 11.81 5.04
C GLN A 69 -17.06 13.26 4.55
N ASP A 70 -17.75 14.12 5.31
CA ASP A 70 -17.97 15.54 5.02
C ASP A 70 -16.99 16.45 5.78
N ARG A 71 -16.06 15.87 6.56
CA ARG A 71 -14.98 16.61 7.21
C ARG A 71 -13.82 16.78 6.24
N LYS A 72 -13.17 17.93 6.31
CA LYS A 72 -11.86 18.15 5.68
C LYS A 72 -10.81 17.60 6.64
N ILE A 73 -10.01 16.66 6.17
CA ILE A 73 -8.95 15.98 6.93
C ILE A 73 -7.68 16.26 6.13
N GLN A 74 -6.69 16.88 6.77
CA GLN A 74 -5.38 17.19 6.18
C GLN A 74 -5.41 17.72 4.73
N GLY A 75 -6.14 18.81 4.48
CA GLY A 75 -6.27 19.43 3.15
C GLY A 75 -7.54 20.26 3.02
N ASP A 76 -7.82 20.71 1.80
CA ASP A 76 -8.99 21.54 1.49
C ASP A 76 -10.21 20.73 1.00
N GLU A 77 -10.07 19.40 0.82
CA GLU A 77 -11.10 18.53 0.26
C GLU A 77 -11.61 17.51 1.28
N THR A 78 -12.92 17.24 1.24
CA THR A 78 -13.58 16.16 1.98
C THR A 78 -13.42 14.82 1.25
N LEU A 79 -13.65 13.70 1.95
CA LEU A 79 -13.67 12.38 1.28
C LEU A 79 -14.70 12.33 0.15
N VAL A 80 -15.86 12.98 0.32
CA VAL A 80 -16.88 13.07 -0.74
C VAL A 80 -16.36 13.82 -1.96
N GLU A 81 -15.65 14.93 -1.77
CA GLU A 81 -15.04 15.70 -2.87
C GLU A 81 -13.94 14.92 -3.57
N GLN A 82 -13.04 14.26 -2.81
CA GLN A 82 -11.98 13.43 -3.36
C GLN A 82 -12.52 12.25 -4.18
N VAL A 83 -13.58 11.58 -3.70
CA VAL A 83 -14.22 10.47 -4.42
C VAL A 83 -14.94 10.95 -5.68
N ALA A 84 -15.44 12.19 -5.69
CA ALA A 84 -16.11 12.78 -6.85
C ALA A 84 -15.13 13.39 -7.86
N ALA A 85 -13.86 13.59 -7.48
CA ALA A 85 -12.86 14.20 -8.33
C ALA A 85 -12.57 13.31 -9.56
N GLY A 86 -12.78 13.88 -10.75
CA GLY A 86 -12.45 13.22 -12.03
C GLY A 86 -13.51 12.29 -12.61
N GLU A 87 -14.67 12.14 -11.98
CA GLU A 87 -15.78 11.35 -12.52
C GLU A 87 -16.70 12.25 -13.38
N GLU A 88 -16.69 12.06 -14.70
CA GLU A 88 -17.53 12.80 -15.64
C GLU A 88 -18.83 12.05 -15.96
N GLY A 89 -19.97 12.74 -15.87
CA GLY A 89 -21.25 12.29 -16.43
C GLY A 89 -22.14 11.45 -15.51
N ASP A 90 -21.62 10.94 -14.39
CA ASP A 90 -22.41 10.26 -13.37
C ASP A 90 -22.92 11.21 -12.30
N SER A 91 -24.04 10.87 -11.64
CA SER A 91 -24.50 11.64 -10.50
C SER A 91 -23.62 11.37 -9.27
N LEU A 92 -23.39 12.39 -8.43
CA LEU A 92 -22.65 12.24 -7.16
C LEU A 92 -23.14 11.06 -6.33
N ARG A 93 -24.45 10.81 -6.35
CA ARG A 93 -25.06 9.68 -5.65
C ARG A 93 -24.58 8.33 -6.18
N GLU A 94 -24.52 8.15 -7.49
CA GLU A 94 -24.07 6.91 -8.14
C GLU A 94 -22.58 6.66 -7.87
N ILE A 95 -21.76 7.71 -7.97
CA ILE A 95 -20.32 7.68 -7.65
C ILE A 95 -20.10 7.20 -6.20
N LEU A 96 -20.78 7.82 -5.23
CA LEU A 96 -20.67 7.43 -3.83
C LEU A 96 -21.22 6.03 -3.56
N GLU A 97 -22.35 5.65 -4.18
CA GLU A 97 -22.90 4.28 -4.07
C GLU A 97 -21.88 3.23 -4.55
N ALA A 98 -21.20 3.48 -5.67
CA ALA A 98 -20.15 2.62 -6.20
C ALA A 98 -18.92 2.54 -5.29
N PHE A 99 -18.42 3.69 -4.83
CA PHE A 99 -17.29 3.77 -3.88
C PHE A 99 -17.56 2.91 -2.63
N TRP A 100 -18.70 3.15 -1.96
CA TRP A 100 -19.05 2.39 -0.75
C TRP A 100 -19.28 0.90 -1.02
N ALA A 101 -19.69 0.52 -2.23
CA ALA A 101 -19.80 -0.88 -2.62
C ALA A 101 -18.41 -1.53 -2.77
N ASN A 102 -17.46 -0.81 -3.38
CA ASN A 102 -16.09 -1.29 -3.57
C ASN A 102 -15.34 -1.51 -2.25
N LEU A 103 -15.55 -0.65 -1.25
CA LEU A 103 -14.92 -0.81 0.09
C LEU A 103 -15.31 -2.13 0.78
N ARG A 104 -16.48 -2.67 0.47
CA ARG A 104 -17.01 -3.93 1.03
C ARG A 104 -16.75 -5.14 0.14
N ALA A 105 -16.47 -4.90 -1.13
CA ALA A 105 -16.35 -5.97 -2.11
C ALA A 105 -15.08 -6.79 -1.88
N PRO A 106 -15.14 -8.13 -1.98
CA PRO A 106 -13.93 -8.93 -2.09
C PRO A 106 -13.20 -8.57 -3.39
N GLY A 107 -11.96 -9.05 -3.52
CA GLY A 107 -11.20 -8.86 -4.76
C GLY A 107 -11.89 -9.44 -5.98
N PHE A 108 -11.81 -8.73 -7.09
CA PHE A 108 -12.34 -9.12 -8.39
C PHE A 108 -11.30 -9.91 -9.18
N ALA A 109 -11.79 -10.85 -10.00
CA ALA A 109 -10.95 -11.52 -11.00
C ALA A 109 -10.69 -10.63 -12.24
N ASP A 110 -11.61 -9.70 -12.51
CA ASP A 110 -11.46 -8.72 -13.58
C ASP A 110 -10.44 -7.63 -13.17
N PRO A 111 -9.33 -7.45 -13.91
CA PRO A 111 -8.28 -6.52 -13.52
C PRO A 111 -8.73 -5.06 -13.45
N ARG A 112 -9.67 -4.64 -14.31
CA ARG A 112 -10.14 -3.24 -14.35
C ARG A 112 -10.96 -2.92 -13.11
N ARG A 113 -11.91 -3.80 -12.78
CA ARG A 113 -12.70 -3.68 -11.56
C ARG A 113 -11.84 -3.79 -10.31
N GLU A 114 -10.83 -4.67 -10.32
CA GLU A 114 -9.93 -4.81 -9.18
C GLU A 114 -9.04 -3.58 -8.99
N HIS A 115 -8.59 -2.97 -10.09
CA HIS A 115 -7.84 -1.72 -10.05
C HIS A 115 -8.67 -0.60 -9.40
N LYS A 116 -9.87 -0.29 -9.92
CA LYS A 116 -10.76 0.73 -9.33
C LYS A 116 -11.11 0.43 -7.87
N ARG A 117 -11.40 -0.84 -7.55
CA ARG A 117 -11.64 -1.25 -6.15
C ARG A 117 -10.43 -0.97 -5.26
N THR A 118 -9.23 -1.22 -5.76
CA THR A 118 -7.99 -1.01 -4.99
C THR A 118 -7.72 0.48 -4.77
N GLU A 119 -7.97 1.34 -5.76
CA GLU A 119 -7.89 2.80 -5.58
C GLU A 119 -8.89 3.31 -4.54
N ASP A 120 -10.16 2.89 -4.62
CA ASP A 120 -11.17 3.28 -3.63
C ASP A 120 -10.79 2.81 -2.21
N VAL A 121 -10.28 1.58 -2.09
CA VAL A 121 -9.83 1.02 -0.80
C VAL A 121 -8.56 1.70 -0.29
N ARG A 122 -7.62 2.05 -1.17
CA ARG A 122 -6.41 2.82 -0.82
C ARG A 122 -6.81 4.16 -0.23
N LEU A 123 -7.62 4.94 -0.95
CA LEU A 123 -8.13 6.23 -0.50
C LEU A 123 -8.82 6.12 0.86
N ALA A 124 -9.67 5.10 1.04
CA ALA A 124 -10.35 4.86 2.30
C ALA A 124 -9.39 4.56 3.47
N TYR A 125 -8.33 3.76 3.24
CA TYR A 125 -7.33 3.49 4.28
C TYR A 125 -6.44 4.70 4.58
N GLU A 126 -6.16 5.53 3.57
CA GLU A 126 -5.44 6.80 3.72
C GLU A 126 -6.24 7.80 4.57
N THR A 127 -7.53 7.98 4.29
CA THR A 127 -8.40 8.81 5.15
C THR A 127 -8.47 8.28 6.59
N LEU A 128 -8.46 6.95 6.79
CA LEU A 128 -8.39 6.37 8.13
C LEU A 128 -7.04 6.65 8.83
N TYR A 129 -5.95 6.68 8.07
CA TYR A 129 -4.63 7.03 8.59
C TYR A 129 -4.63 8.48 9.08
N GLU A 130 -5.07 9.41 8.26
CA GLU A 130 -5.11 10.84 8.61
C GLU A 130 -6.01 11.12 9.83
N LEU A 131 -7.18 10.47 9.90
CA LEU A 131 -8.04 10.55 11.08
C LEU A 131 -7.34 10.05 12.35
N SER A 132 -6.53 9.00 12.26
CA SER A 132 -5.79 8.47 13.42
C SER A 132 -4.65 9.38 13.88
N GLU A 133 -4.00 10.09 12.95
CA GLU A 133 -2.97 11.08 13.27
C GLU A 133 -3.57 12.30 13.98
N GLU A 134 -4.71 12.82 13.50
CA GLU A 134 -5.42 13.94 14.15
C GLU A 134 -5.85 13.60 15.59
N GLU A 135 -6.34 12.39 15.83
CA GLU A 135 -6.79 11.93 17.16
C GLU A 135 -5.61 11.76 18.15
N SER A 136 -4.42 11.44 17.63
CA SER A 136 -3.21 11.25 18.43
C SER A 136 -2.59 12.58 18.91
N GLY A 137 -2.83 13.69 18.19
CA GLY A 137 -2.23 15.01 18.43
C GLY A 137 -0.71 15.05 18.16
N ASP A 138 -0.05 16.19 18.41
CA ASP A 138 1.42 16.39 18.22
C ASP A 138 2.29 15.51 19.16
N GLY A 139 1.68 14.66 19.97
CA GLY A 139 2.38 13.73 20.84
C GLY A 139 2.72 12.46 20.07
N ALA A 140 4.03 12.14 20.01
CA ALA A 140 4.56 10.88 19.50
C ALA A 140 3.60 9.72 19.77
N PRO A 141 3.29 8.87 18.78
CA PRO A 141 2.16 7.93 18.80
C PRO A 141 2.05 7.31 20.17
N GLY A 142 1.06 7.79 20.92
CA GLY A 142 0.71 7.21 22.19
C GLY A 142 0.53 5.71 21.95
N VAL A 143 0.88 4.89 22.94
CA VAL A 143 0.54 3.47 22.91
C VAL A 143 -0.98 3.39 22.96
N ASP A 144 -1.61 3.63 21.83
CA ASP A 144 -3.04 3.63 21.69
C ASP A 144 -3.47 2.18 21.83
N ASP A 145 -4.59 1.93 22.49
CA ASP A 145 -5.05 0.57 22.77
C ASP A 145 -5.32 -0.21 21.46
N ASN A 146 -5.40 0.51 20.33
CA ASN A 146 -5.66 -0.04 19.01
C ASN A 146 -4.76 0.59 17.92
N PRO A 147 -3.50 0.12 17.77
CA PRO A 147 -2.62 0.62 16.72
C PRO A 147 -3.26 0.45 15.34
N PRO A 148 -2.98 1.35 14.38
CA PRO A 148 -3.49 1.23 13.02
C PRO A 148 -3.08 -0.11 12.40
N SER A 149 -3.98 -0.68 11.61
CA SER A 149 -3.69 -1.93 10.92
C SER A 149 -2.55 -1.72 9.91
N PRO A 150 -1.79 -2.77 9.53
CA PRO A 150 -0.78 -2.66 8.48
C PRO A 150 -1.32 -2.09 7.15
N TRP A 151 -2.62 -2.21 6.90
CA TRP A 151 -3.25 -1.70 5.69
C TRP A 151 -3.50 -0.18 5.75
N VAL A 152 -3.81 0.33 6.94
CA VAL A 152 -3.87 1.77 7.22
C VAL A 152 -2.46 2.36 7.08
N LEU A 153 -1.46 1.73 7.70
CA LEU A 153 -0.07 2.18 7.66
C LEU A 153 0.55 2.19 6.26
N VAL A 154 0.20 1.25 5.39
CA VAL A 154 0.77 1.18 4.04
C VAL A 154 0.08 2.14 3.06
N ALA A 155 -1.15 2.57 3.33
CA ALA A 155 -1.95 3.30 2.34
C ALA A 155 -1.31 4.62 1.87
N PRO A 156 -0.80 5.50 2.75
CA PRO A 156 -0.10 6.70 2.31
C PRO A 156 1.12 6.40 1.44
N VAL A 157 1.87 5.32 1.77
CA VAL A 157 3.02 4.88 0.98
C VAL A 157 2.58 4.41 -0.41
N VAL A 158 1.44 3.72 -0.53
CA VAL A 158 0.88 3.33 -1.84
C VAL A 158 0.53 4.57 -2.67
N SER A 159 -0.05 5.60 -2.04
CA SER A 159 -0.38 6.87 -2.69
C SER A 159 0.88 7.55 -3.22
N GLU A 160 1.89 7.75 -2.37
CA GLU A 160 3.15 8.40 -2.73
C GLU A 160 3.87 7.69 -3.88
N LEU A 161 3.94 6.37 -3.85
CA LEU A 161 4.57 5.61 -4.94
C LEU A 161 3.76 5.63 -6.23
N THR A 162 2.43 5.71 -6.12
CA THR A 162 1.55 5.92 -7.27
C THR A 162 1.75 7.33 -7.84
N PHE A 163 1.84 8.37 -7.02
CA PHE A 163 2.14 9.73 -7.48
C PHE A 163 3.50 9.82 -8.16
N GLY A 164 4.57 9.27 -7.57
CA GLY A 164 5.89 9.23 -8.21
C GLY A 164 5.88 8.46 -9.55
N TYR A 165 5.04 7.42 -9.66
CA TYR A 165 4.83 6.74 -10.94
C TYR A 165 4.16 7.66 -11.97
N LEU A 166 3.10 8.38 -11.58
CA LEU A 166 2.38 9.32 -12.44
C LEU A 166 3.26 10.50 -12.88
N ASP A 167 4.05 11.06 -11.96
CA ASP A 167 5.00 12.14 -12.27
C ASP A 167 5.99 11.69 -13.34
N GLY A 168 6.57 10.50 -13.18
CA GLY A 168 7.46 9.92 -14.17
C GLY A 168 6.79 9.71 -15.54
N ILE A 169 5.53 9.28 -15.56
CA ILE A 169 4.75 9.15 -16.80
C ILE A 169 4.50 10.52 -17.43
N MET A 170 4.20 11.56 -16.64
CA MET A 170 4.01 12.91 -17.14
C MET A 170 5.29 13.48 -17.76
N GLU A 171 6.46 13.14 -17.20
CA GLU A 171 7.77 13.52 -17.76
C GLU A 171 8.08 12.87 -19.11
N GLU A 172 7.49 11.70 -19.43
CA GLU A 172 7.62 11.06 -20.75
C GLU A 172 6.81 11.78 -21.85
N GLY A 173 5.98 12.75 -21.47
CA GLY A 173 5.16 13.55 -22.39
C GLY A 173 3.90 12.84 -22.87
N VAL A 174 3.28 13.38 -23.93
CA VAL A 174 1.93 13.00 -24.38
C VAL A 174 1.79 11.50 -24.65
N GLN A 175 2.80 10.87 -25.26
CA GLN A 175 2.74 9.45 -25.54
C GLN A 175 2.72 8.60 -24.27
N GLY A 176 3.50 8.98 -23.25
CA GLY A 176 3.47 8.32 -21.93
C GLY A 176 2.10 8.42 -21.27
N GLN A 177 1.47 9.60 -21.36
CA GLN A 177 0.11 9.82 -20.84
C GLN A 177 -0.94 8.96 -21.54
N ASP A 178 -0.93 8.90 -22.87
CA ASP A 178 -1.87 8.07 -23.65
C ASP A 178 -1.71 6.57 -23.32
N ASP A 179 -0.45 6.10 -23.21
CA ASP A 179 -0.17 4.72 -22.86
C ASP A 179 -0.54 4.42 -21.38
N TYR A 180 -0.40 5.38 -20.49
CA TYR A 180 -0.87 5.30 -19.10
C TYR A 180 -2.39 5.16 -19.02
N PHE A 181 -3.17 6.06 -19.64
CA PHE A 181 -4.63 5.96 -19.62
C PHE A 181 -5.11 4.64 -20.23
N ARG A 182 -4.44 4.13 -21.26
CA ARG A 182 -4.72 2.80 -21.81
C ARG A 182 -4.42 1.68 -20.81
N ALA A 183 -3.25 1.73 -20.16
CA ALA A 183 -2.83 0.73 -19.18
C ALA A 183 -3.76 0.71 -17.96
N GLU A 184 -4.12 1.87 -17.42
CA GLU A 184 -5.08 2.00 -16.32
C GLU A 184 -6.44 1.41 -16.68
N ASN A 185 -6.94 1.77 -17.86
CA ASN A 185 -8.18 1.20 -18.38
C ASN A 185 -8.12 -0.30 -18.58
N GLU A 186 -6.94 -0.93 -18.61
CA GLU A 186 -6.76 -2.37 -18.72
C GLU A 186 -6.37 -3.03 -17.37
N GLY A 187 -6.37 -2.27 -16.27
CA GLY A 187 -5.99 -2.75 -14.93
C GLY A 187 -4.48 -3.01 -14.80
N ARG A 188 -3.66 -2.36 -15.64
CA ARG A 188 -2.19 -2.46 -15.66
C ARG A 188 -1.51 -1.15 -15.26
N GLY A 189 -2.20 -0.39 -14.42
CA GLY A 189 -1.77 0.87 -13.84
C GLY A 189 -0.62 0.79 -12.84
N ALA A 190 -0.41 1.88 -12.11
CA ALA A 190 0.67 2.02 -11.13
C ALA A 190 0.71 0.86 -10.12
N VAL A 191 -0.45 0.56 -9.52
CA VAL A 191 -0.61 -0.52 -8.51
C VAL A 191 -0.24 -1.91 -9.05
N HIS A 192 -0.44 -2.14 -10.35
CA HIS A 192 -0.03 -3.38 -11.01
C HIS A 192 1.47 -3.39 -11.31
N ARG A 193 1.99 -2.30 -11.89
CA ARG A 193 3.40 -2.17 -12.27
C ARG A 193 4.33 -2.16 -11.07
N LEU A 194 3.87 -1.65 -9.93
CA LEU A 194 4.61 -1.59 -8.68
C LEU A 194 4.23 -2.71 -7.70
N ALA A 195 3.47 -3.73 -8.13
CA ALA A 195 2.90 -4.73 -7.23
C ALA A 195 3.93 -5.48 -6.35
N ALA A 196 5.16 -5.66 -6.82
CA ALA A 196 6.26 -6.26 -6.04
C ALA A 196 6.83 -5.28 -4.99
N VAL A 197 6.98 -4.01 -5.36
CA VAL A 197 7.41 -2.92 -4.47
C VAL A 197 6.37 -2.70 -3.36
N LEU A 198 5.09 -2.54 -3.73
CA LEU A 198 4.00 -2.33 -2.78
C LEU A 198 3.84 -3.50 -1.80
N ARG A 199 4.10 -4.74 -2.24
CA ARG A 199 4.15 -5.91 -1.35
C ARG A 199 5.28 -5.83 -0.35
N GLN A 200 6.43 -5.29 -0.72
CA GLN A 200 7.54 -5.09 0.19
C GLN A 200 7.24 -3.96 1.20
N GLU A 201 6.57 -2.89 0.78
CA GLU A 201 6.10 -1.86 1.71
C GLU A 201 5.05 -2.39 2.68
N LEU A 202 4.17 -3.28 2.22
CA LEU A 202 3.25 -3.98 3.11
C LEU A 202 3.99 -4.87 4.14
N VAL A 203 5.15 -5.44 3.79
CA VAL A 203 5.99 -6.13 4.78
C VAL A 203 6.46 -5.13 5.84
N HIS A 204 6.96 -3.94 5.45
CA HIS A 204 7.37 -2.91 6.42
C HIS A 204 6.23 -2.51 7.34
N ALA A 205 5.08 -2.10 6.78
CA ALA A 205 3.90 -1.72 7.55
C ALA A 205 3.45 -2.85 8.50
N THR A 206 3.59 -4.11 8.09
CA THR A 206 3.31 -5.26 8.97
C THR A 206 4.29 -5.32 10.14
N LEU A 207 5.59 -5.16 9.89
CA LEU A 207 6.61 -5.20 10.93
C LEU A 207 6.48 -4.01 11.89
N SER A 208 6.21 -2.81 11.39
CA SER A 208 5.98 -1.63 12.23
C SER A 208 4.77 -1.86 13.15
N ALA A 209 3.66 -2.38 12.64
CA ALA A 209 2.51 -2.76 13.47
C ALA A 209 2.86 -3.86 14.52
N GLN A 210 3.76 -4.79 14.19
CA GLN A 210 4.24 -5.80 15.15
C GLN A 210 5.19 -5.22 16.21
N ALA A 211 5.84 -4.09 15.95
CA ALA A 211 6.77 -3.44 16.86
C ALA A 211 6.08 -2.43 17.80
N TRP A 212 5.02 -1.77 17.33
CA TRP A 212 4.35 -0.68 18.04
C TRP A 212 2.99 -1.05 18.62
N GLY A 213 2.49 -2.26 18.36
CA GLY A 213 1.24 -2.71 18.95
C GLY A 213 1.33 -3.05 20.44
N PRO A 214 0.19 -3.35 21.10
CA PRO A 214 0.09 -3.52 22.55
C PRO A 214 0.91 -4.70 23.10
N LYS A 215 1.30 -5.63 22.22
CA LYS A 215 2.17 -6.77 22.53
C LYS A 215 3.28 -6.85 21.48
N PRO A 216 4.33 -6.04 21.59
CA PRO A 216 5.35 -5.94 20.57
C PRO A 216 6.10 -7.26 20.41
N LEU A 217 6.25 -7.72 19.16
CA LEU A 217 7.01 -8.93 18.79
C LEU A 217 8.42 -8.61 18.27
N LEU A 218 8.71 -7.32 18.06
CA LEU A 218 9.98 -6.79 17.58
C LEU A 218 10.42 -5.67 18.51
N SER A 219 11.73 -5.56 18.74
CA SER A 219 12.29 -4.36 19.34
C SER A 219 12.44 -3.25 18.29
N PRO A 220 12.51 -1.97 18.69
CA PRO A 220 12.76 -0.88 17.74
C PRO A 220 14.07 -1.06 16.95
N THR A 221 15.12 -1.60 17.58
CA THR A 221 16.39 -1.90 16.90
C THR A 221 16.23 -2.99 15.85
N GLU A 222 15.52 -4.07 16.18
CA GLU A 222 15.26 -5.15 15.23
C GLU A 222 14.38 -4.67 14.07
N LEU A 223 13.38 -3.83 14.34
CA LEU A 223 12.55 -3.22 13.31
C LEU A 223 13.41 -2.43 12.33
N ALA A 224 14.27 -1.54 12.82
CA ALA A 224 15.13 -0.71 11.98
C ALA A 224 16.05 -1.54 11.06
N GLU A 225 16.61 -2.64 11.57
CA GLU A 225 17.40 -3.57 10.75
C GLU A 225 16.57 -4.25 9.66
N LEU A 226 15.36 -4.70 9.98
CA LEU A 226 14.47 -5.35 9.02
C LEU A 226 13.94 -4.37 7.97
N GLU A 227 13.60 -3.15 8.36
CA GLU A 227 13.16 -2.07 7.46
C GLU A 227 14.29 -1.64 6.52
N SER A 228 15.53 -1.52 7.02
CA SER A 228 16.69 -1.20 6.17
C SER A 228 16.91 -2.26 5.09
N LYS A 229 16.90 -3.54 5.47
CA LYS A 229 16.97 -4.65 4.50
C LYS A 229 15.80 -4.57 3.53
N GLY A 230 14.58 -4.49 4.03
CA GLY A 230 13.38 -4.53 3.21
C GLY A 230 13.31 -3.37 2.21
N ARG A 231 13.76 -2.17 2.59
CA ARG A 231 13.92 -1.01 1.71
C ARG A 231 14.87 -1.30 0.55
N GLN A 232 16.02 -1.91 0.82
CA GLN A 232 16.93 -2.33 -0.24
C GLN A 232 16.23 -3.28 -1.23
N ARG A 233 15.45 -4.25 -0.73
CA ARG A 233 14.69 -5.15 -1.60
C ARG A 233 13.62 -4.41 -2.42
N ALA A 234 12.91 -3.45 -1.84
CA ALA A 234 11.92 -2.66 -2.56
C ALA A 234 12.54 -1.97 -3.78
N LEU A 235 13.74 -1.41 -3.63
CA LEU A 235 14.49 -0.79 -4.72
C LEU A 235 14.97 -1.81 -5.76
N GLU A 236 15.38 -3.01 -5.34
CA GLU A 236 15.71 -4.10 -6.27
C GLU A 236 14.47 -4.58 -7.07
N GLU A 237 13.30 -4.63 -6.44
CA GLU A 237 12.04 -4.96 -7.14
C GLU A 237 11.64 -3.83 -8.10
N LEU A 238 11.88 -2.56 -7.73
CA LEU A 238 11.66 -1.42 -8.61
C LEU A 238 12.60 -1.46 -9.82
N ASP A 239 13.86 -1.83 -9.64
CA ASP A 239 14.81 -2.02 -10.74
C ASP A 239 14.36 -3.14 -11.71
N ARG A 240 13.76 -4.21 -11.19
CA ARG A 240 13.20 -5.31 -11.98
C ARG A 240 11.86 -4.98 -12.65
N ALA A 241 11.16 -3.93 -12.20
CA ALA A 241 9.86 -3.57 -12.72
C ALA A 241 9.94 -3.19 -14.21
N ASP A 242 8.93 -3.65 -14.97
CA ASP A 242 8.77 -3.38 -16.40
C ASP A 242 8.16 -1.98 -16.62
N ILE A 243 8.96 -0.97 -16.32
CA ILE A 243 8.68 0.46 -16.43
C ILE A 243 9.97 1.18 -16.87
N SER A 244 9.86 2.40 -17.41
CA SER A 244 11.02 3.12 -17.94
C SER A 244 11.98 3.60 -16.84
N ALA A 245 13.19 3.98 -17.24
CA ALA A 245 14.17 4.56 -16.32
C ALA A 245 13.71 5.91 -15.73
N VAL A 246 12.94 6.70 -16.49
CA VAL A 246 12.39 7.98 -16.04
C VAL A 246 11.38 7.73 -14.92
N VAL A 247 10.43 6.82 -15.15
CA VAL A 247 9.44 6.43 -14.14
C VAL A 247 10.10 5.83 -12.90
N LYS A 248 11.12 4.99 -13.06
CA LYS A 248 11.90 4.47 -11.92
C LYS A 248 12.54 5.59 -11.10
N ALA A 249 13.13 6.59 -11.75
CA ALA A 249 13.77 7.71 -11.07
C ALA A 249 12.76 8.55 -10.28
N ALA A 250 11.58 8.81 -10.85
CA ALA A 250 10.50 9.53 -10.18
C ALA A 250 9.95 8.76 -8.97
N VAL A 251 9.72 7.44 -9.11
CA VAL A 251 9.31 6.59 -7.98
C VAL A 251 10.38 6.56 -6.88
N VAL A 252 11.67 6.50 -7.22
CA VAL A 252 12.76 6.61 -6.23
C VAL A 252 12.73 7.96 -5.53
N ALA A 253 12.50 9.06 -6.26
CA ALA A 253 12.42 10.39 -5.67
C ALA A 253 11.27 10.48 -4.65
N ALA A 254 10.08 9.98 -4.99
CA ALA A 254 8.94 9.88 -4.08
C ALA A 254 9.26 8.99 -2.86
N TYR A 255 9.93 7.86 -3.07
CA TYR A 255 10.29 6.91 -2.01
C TYR A 255 11.23 7.51 -0.93
N TYR A 256 12.05 8.50 -1.30
CA TYR A 256 12.96 9.20 -0.40
C TYR A 256 12.49 10.61 -0.04
N TYR A 257 11.31 11.03 -0.52
CA TYR A 257 10.80 12.35 -0.24
C TYR A 257 10.55 12.48 1.26
N VAL A 258 11.23 13.46 1.85
CA VAL A 258 10.95 13.93 3.20
C VAL A 258 10.30 15.29 2.99
N PRO A 259 9.01 15.45 3.32
CA PRO A 259 8.38 16.76 3.25
C PRO A 259 9.23 17.76 4.05
N PRO A 260 9.50 18.97 3.54
CA PRO A 260 10.10 20.00 4.36
C PRO A 260 9.19 20.19 5.59
N GLU A 261 9.77 20.20 6.80
CA GLU A 261 9.03 20.58 8.01
C GLU A 261 8.31 21.89 7.70
N SER A 262 6.98 21.91 7.87
CA SER A 262 6.21 23.13 7.63
C SER A 262 6.74 24.19 8.59
N ASP A 263 7.51 25.14 8.07
CA ASP A 263 7.86 26.34 8.81
C ASP A 263 6.54 26.93 9.34
N GLU A 264 6.37 26.91 10.66
CA GLU A 264 5.20 27.45 11.35
C GLU A 264 4.87 28.85 10.80
N ILE A 265 3.69 29.00 10.20
CA ILE A 265 3.13 30.30 9.78
C ILE A 265 2.26 30.86 10.91
#